data_AF-A0AAU6HRX4-F1
#
_entry.id   AF-A0AAU6HRX4-F1
#
_cell.length_a   1.000
_cell.length_b   1.000
_cell.length_c   1.000
_cell.angle_alpha   90.00
_cell.angle_beta   90.00
_cell.angle_gamma   90.00
#
_symmetry.space_group_name_H-M   'P 1'
#
loop_
_entity.id
_entity.type
_entity.pdbx_description
1 polymer ?
#
loop_
_entity_poly.entity_id
_entity_poly.type
_entity_poly.pdbx_seq_one_letter_code
_entity_poly.pdbx_strand_id
1 'polypeptide(L)'
;MKTRRCERCDEQLGARHAHNARYCSGRCRVAAHRARRTLPDELTSRPRWVRRTSRKLPITVDGDTASSTDPETWSRYRDAARSTAGAGLGFVLDGDGLVCLDLDHCLYGDRLAPWAQRIVDAAGPTWVERSVSGDGLHVWGLGELPHGRRISVGTGTVELYGTGRYIAVTGDTWGDTPRRLGDLSAVIHELL
;
A
#
# COMPACT_ATOMS: atom_id res chain seq x y z
N MET A 1 7.71 -0.94 35.45
CA MET A 1 7.95 -1.81 34.27
C MET A 1 6.83 -1.59 33.27
N LYS A 2 7.11 -1.21 32.01
CA LYS A 2 6.08 -1.18 30.97
C LYS A 2 5.65 -2.62 30.68
N THR A 3 4.40 -2.93 30.95
CA THR A 3 3.81 -4.22 30.63
C THR A 3 3.79 -4.40 29.12
N ARG A 4 4.62 -5.31 28.59
CA ARG A 4 4.63 -5.63 27.15
C ARG A 4 3.33 -6.34 26.81
N ARG A 5 2.65 -5.91 25.74
CA ARG A 5 1.37 -6.47 25.31
C ARG A 5 1.47 -7.01 23.88
N CYS A 6 0.67 -8.02 23.58
CA CYS A 6 0.55 -8.57 22.25
C CYS A 6 -0.09 -7.53 21.31
N GLU A 7 0.55 -7.24 20.17
CA GLU A 7 0.03 -6.29 19.17
C GLU A 7 -1.29 -6.72 18.51
N ARG A 8 -1.83 -7.92 18.80
CA ARG A 8 -3.07 -8.43 18.20
C ARG A 8 -4.25 -8.54 19.17
N CYS A 9 -4.04 -9.12 20.34
CA CYS A 9 -5.10 -9.42 21.31
C CYS A 9 -4.96 -8.62 22.62
N ASP A 10 -3.96 -7.74 22.69
CA ASP A 10 -3.63 -6.92 23.87
C ASP A 10 -3.26 -7.70 25.15
N GLU A 11 -3.14 -9.03 25.05
CA GLU A 11 -2.75 -9.91 26.14
C GLU A 11 -1.31 -9.62 26.62
N GLN A 12 -1.08 -9.72 27.92
CA GLN A 12 0.22 -9.45 28.53
C GLN A 12 1.28 -10.49 28.13
N LEU A 13 2.42 -10.02 27.61
CA LEU A 13 3.57 -10.85 27.29
C LEU A 13 4.37 -11.14 28.57
N GLY A 14 4.17 -12.35 29.11
CA GLY A 14 4.89 -12.83 30.29
C GLY A 14 6.38 -13.13 30.04
N ALA A 15 7.11 -13.46 31.11
CA ALA A 15 8.56 -13.70 31.12
C ALA A 15 9.03 -14.79 30.14
N ARG A 16 8.17 -15.74 29.78
CA ARG A 16 8.44 -16.80 28.78
C ARG A 16 8.66 -16.28 27.36
N HIS A 17 8.25 -15.05 27.06
CA HIS A 17 8.41 -14.47 25.72
C HIS A 17 9.72 -13.69 25.62
N ALA A 18 10.43 -13.88 24.50
CA ALA A 18 11.62 -13.10 24.14
C ALA A 18 11.37 -11.59 24.32
N HIS A 19 12.39 -10.83 24.70
CA HIS A 19 12.26 -9.41 25.04
C HIS A 19 11.64 -8.57 23.90
N ASN A 20 11.89 -8.95 22.65
CA ASN A 20 11.38 -8.32 21.42
C ASN A 20 10.13 -9.00 20.84
N ALA A 21 9.51 -9.94 21.57
CA ALA A 21 8.29 -10.60 21.11
C ALA A 21 7.16 -9.57 20.92
N ARG A 22 6.55 -9.57 19.73
CA ARG A 22 5.42 -8.70 19.36
C ARG A 22 4.06 -9.39 19.56
N TYR A 23 4.05 -10.73 19.63
CA TYR A 23 2.82 -11.54 19.66
C TYR A 23 2.89 -12.64 20.72
N CYS A 24 1.76 -12.95 21.37
CA CYS A 24 1.69 -13.99 22.42
C CYS A 24 1.74 -15.42 21.88
N SER A 25 1.48 -15.61 20.58
CA SER A 25 1.41 -16.94 19.96
C SER A 25 1.63 -16.87 18.45
N GLY A 26 1.94 -18.02 17.85
CA GLY A 26 1.97 -18.17 16.39
C GLY A 26 0.63 -17.82 15.75
N ARG A 27 -0.50 -18.15 16.40
CA ARG A 27 -1.85 -17.77 15.95
C ARG A 27 -2.05 -16.27 15.90
N CYS A 28 -1.66 -15.54 16.97
CA CYS A 28 -1.74 -14.08 16.98
C CYS A 28 -0.83 -13.44 15.94
N ARG A 29 0.38 -13.99 15.72
CA ARG A 29 1.27 -13.55 14.65
C ARG A 29 0.64 -13.74 13.26
N VAL A 30 0.07 -14.91 12.97
CA VAL A 30 -0.58 -15.20 11.69
C VAL A 30 -1.83 -14.34 11.50
N ALA A 31 -2.65 -14.17 12.55
CA ALA A 31 -3.84 -13.33 12.50
C ALA A 31 -3.49 -11.85 12.26
N ALA A 32 -2.48 -11.33 12.95
CA ALA A 32 -1.97 -9.98 12.72
C ALA A 32 -1.40 -9.83 11.30
N HIS A 33 -0.65 -10.82 10.82
CA HIS A 33 -0.11 -10.83 9.46
C HIS A 33 -1.22 -10.83 8.39
N ARG A 34 -2.26 -11.65 8.55
CA ARG A 34 -3.43 -11.69 7.65
C ARG A 34 -4.20 -10.37 7.67
N ALA A 35 -4.42 -9.80 8.86
CA ALA A 35 -5.08 -8.50 9.00
C ALA A 35 -4.24 -7.37 8.37
N ARG A 36 -2.90 -7.40 8.53
CA ARG A 36 -1.99 -6.47 7.86
C ARG A 36 -2.16 -6.50 6.34
N ARG A 37 -2.26 -7.71 5.77
CA ARG A 37 -2.39 -8.00 4.33
C ARG A 37 -3.79 -7.95 3.73
N THR A 38 -4.80 -7.56 4.50
CA THR A 38 -6.14 -7.36 3.94
C THR A 38 -6.11 -6.06 3.14
N LEU A 39 -6.43 -6.13 1.85
CA LEU A 39 -6.49 -4.99 0.94
C LEU A 39 -7.89 -4.37 0.96
N PRO A 40 -8.06 -3.08 0.63
CA PRO A 40 -9.37 -2.46 0.48
C PRO A 40 -10.26 -3.19 -0.54
N ASP A 41 -11.55 -3.33 -0.22
CA ASP A 41 -12.54 -3.98 -1.10
C ASP A 41 -12.72 -3.18 -2.40
N GLU A 42 -12.57 -1.86 -2.33
CA GLU A 42 -12.60 -0.95 -3.48
C GLU A 42 -11.53 -1.32 -4.51
N LEU A 43 -10.35 -1.78 -4.09
CA LEU A 43 -9.31 -2.25 -5.02
C LEU A 43 -9.59 -3.69 -5.48
N THR A 44 -9.90 -4.60 -4.55
CA THR A 44 -9.98 -6.04 -4.87
C THR A 44 -11.22 -6.41 -5.69
N SER A 45 -12.27 -5.59 -5.67
CA SER A 45 -13.48 -5.76 -6.48
C SER A 45 -13.28 -5.44 -7.97
N ARG A 46 -12.20 -4.73 -8.34
CA ARG A 46 -11.93 -4.30 -9.73
C ARG A 46 -11.04 -5.29 -10.48
N PRO A 47 -11.27 -5.56 -11.78
CA PRO A 47 -10.48 -6.50 -12.58
C PRO A 47 -9.23 -5.86 -13.20
N ARG A 48 -8.43 -5.13 -12.41
CA ARG A 48 -7.25 -4.38 -12.87
C ARG A 48 -5.95 -4.85 -12.21
N TRP A 49 -5.89 -6.12 -11.85
CA TRP A 49 -4.76 -6.71 -11.14
C TRP A 49 -3.78 -7.36 -12.10
N VAL A 50 -2.50 -7.10 -11.86
CA VAL A 50 -1.38 -7.71 -12.56
C VAL A 50 -0.44 -8.35 -11.53
N ARG A 51 0.46 -9.20 -12.01
CA ARG A 51 1.65 -9.61 -11.26
C ARG A 51 2.79 -8.65 -11.59
N ARG A 52 3.90 -8.75 -10.86
CA ARG A 52 5.13 -8.04 -11.19
C ARG A 52 6.35 -8.91 -11.02
N THR A 53 7.41 -8.61 -11.76
CA THR A 53 8.74 -9.21 -11.55
C THR A 53 9.44 -8.60 -10.31
N SER A 54 10.59 -9.15 -9.94
CA SER A 54 11.47 -8.57 -8.90
C SER A 54 12.00 -7.18 -9.29
N ARG A 55 12.13 -6.91 -10.60
CA ARG A 55 12.50 -5.60 -11.16
C ARG A 55 11.33 -4.62 -11.25
N LYS A 56 10.19 -4.92 -10.61
CA LYS A 56 8.97 -4.09 -10.65
C LYS A 56 8.51 -3.81 -12.09
N LEU A 57 8.49 -4.83 -12.94
CA LEU A 57 7.84 -4.78 -14.26
C LEU A 57 6.52 -5.55 -14.21
N PRO A 58 5.41 -5.01 -14.76
CA PRO A 58 4.11 -5.66 -14.73
C PRO A 58 4.10 -6.87 -15.68
N ILE A 59 3.49 -7.95 -15.20
CA ILE A 59 3.32 -9.20 -15.93
C ILE A 59 1.91 -9.76 -15.70
N THR A 60 1.42 -10.56 -16.62
CA THR A 60 0.14 -11.26 -16.50
C THR A 60 0.20 -12.32 -15.40
N VAL A 61 -0.93 -12.96 -15.10
CA VAL A 61 -0.98 -14.07 -14.14
C VAL A 61 -0.20 -15.30 -14.60
N ASP A 62 0.07 -15.42 -15.89
CA ASP A 62 0.82 -16.52 -16.50
C ASP A 62 2.31 -16.19 -16.70
N GLY A 63 2.69 -14.92 -16.56
CA GLY A 63 4.09 -14.46 -16.56
C GLY A 63 4.53 -13.69 -17.79
N ASP A 64 3.66 -13.49 -18.77
CA ASP A 64 3.91 -12.64 -19.93
C ASP A 64 3.90 -11.15 -19.56
N THR A 65 4.37 -10.28 -20.44
CA THR A 65 4.33 -8.83 -20.22
C THR A 65 2.88 -8.34 -20.11
N ALA A 66 2.59 -7.53 -19.08
CA ALA A 66 1.32 -6.81 -18.99
C ALA A 66 1.50 -5.33 -19.30
N SER A 67 0.46 -4.70 -19.83
CA SER A 67 0.42 -3.29 -20.16
C SER A 67 -0.30 -2.51 -19.05
N SER A 68 0.07 -1.26 -18.82
CA SER A 68 -0.68 -0.36 -17.92
C SER A 68 -1.83 0.36 -18.61
N THR A 69 -2.08 0.09 -19.89
CA THR A 69 -3.13 0.74 -20.69
C THR A 69 -3.98 -0.24 -21.50
N ASP A 70 -3.69 -1.54 -21.45
CA ASP A 70 -4.46 -2.58 -22.14
C ASP A 70 -5.15 -3.51 -21.12
N PRO A 71 -6.48 -3.38 -20.93
CA PRO A 71 -7.25 -4.20 -20.02
C PRO A 71 -7.22 -5.70 -20.28
N GLU A 72 -6.93 -6.13 -21.52
CA GLU A 72 -6.84 -7.56 -21.86
C GLU A 72 -5.67 -8.26 -21.15
N THR A 73 -4.67 -7.48 -20.71
CA THR A 73 -3.52 -7.98 -19.96
C THR A 73 -3.73 -8.00 -18.43
N TRP A 74 -4.89 -7.57 -17.96
CA TRP A 74 -5.22 -7.50 -16.53
C TRP A 74 -6.06 -8.69 -16.08
N SER A 75 -6.21 -8.84 -14.76
CA SER A 75 -6.95 -9.94 -14.15
C SER A 75 -7.74 -9.50 -12.93
N ARG A 76 -8.58 -10.38 -12.40
CA ARG A 76 -9.24 -10.17 -11.10
C ARG A 76 -8.23 -10.39 -9.98
N TYR A 77 -8.45 -9.73 -8.84
CA TYR A 77 -7.62 -9.89 -7.66
C TYR A 77 -7.36 -11.35 -7.28
N ARG A 78 -8.42 -12.17 -7.26
CA ARG A 78 -8.33 -13.59 -6.87
C ARG A 78 -7.37 -14.39 -7.75
N ASP A 79 -7.26 -14.05 -9.04
CA ASP A 79 -6.45 -14.77 -10.01
C ASP A 79 -4.98 -14.33 -9.86
N ALA A 80 -4.73 -13.02 -9.75
CA ALA A 80 -3.41 -12.47 -9.41
C ALA A 80 -2.90 -12.92 -8.03
N ALA A 81 -3.76 -13.05 -7.03
CA ALA A 81 -3.40 -13.50 -5.69
C ALA A 81 -3.03 -14.99 -5.65
N ARG A 82 -3.63 -15.82 -6.52
CA ARG A 82 -3.34 -17.26 -6.63
C ARG A 82 -2.12 -17.55 -7.51
N SER A 83 -1.84 -16.69 -8.48
CA SER A 83 -0.70 -16.84 -9.38
C SER A 83 0.63 -16.81 -8.62
N THR A 84 1.53 -17.71 -9.01
CA THR A 84 2.93 -17.76 -8.55
C THR A 84 3.89 -17.03 -9.48
N ALA A 85 3.41 -16.42 -10.56
CA ALA A 85 4.25 -15.70 -11.50
C ALA A 85 4.89 -14.46 -10.84
N GLY A 86 6.17 -14.23 -11.12
CA GLY A 86 6.92 -13.10 -10.58
C GLY A 86 7.03 -13.07 -9.05
N ALA A 87 7.05 -11.86 -8.50
CA ALA A 87 7.45 -11.57 -7.12
C ALA A 87 6.39 -10.81 -6.30
N GLY A 88 5.25 -10.43 -6.89
CA GLY A 88 4.21 -9.71 -6.15
C GLY A 88 3.07 -9.24 -7.04
N LEU A 89 2.17 -8.48 -6.41
CA LEU A 89 0.98 -7.91 -7.04
C LEU A 89 1.26 -6.49 -7.56
N GLY A 90 0.44 -6.08 -8.51
CA GLY A 90 0.28 -4.70 -8.93
C GLY A 90 -1.18 -4.41 -9.28
N PHE A 91 -1.54 -3.14 -9.23
CA PHE A 91 -2.88 -2.65 -9.59
C PHE A 91 -2.75 -1.52 -10.61
N VAL A 92 -3.55 -1.56 -11.67
CA VAL A 92 -3.52 -0.57 -12.74
C VAL A 92 -4.57 0.53 -12.50
N LEU A 93 -4.12 1.78 -12.58
CA LEU A 93 -4.95 2.97 -12.53
C LEU A 93 -5.37 3.35 -13.95
N ASP A 94 -6.67 3.47 -14.20
CA ASP A 94 -7.24 3.72 -15.54
C ASP A 94 -7.98 5.06 -15.65
N GLY A 95 -7.97 5.90 -14.61
CA GLY A 95 -8.64 7.20 -14.60
C GLY A 95 -10.07 7.19 -14.06
N ASP A 96 -10.52 6.14 -13.36
CA ASP A 96 -11.87 6.08 -12.76
C ASP A 96 -12.01 6.78 -11.40
N GLY A 97 -11.12 7.73 -11.10
CA GLY A 97 -11.10 8.45 -9.82
C GLY A 97 -10.35 7.74 -8.70
N LEU A 98 -9.80 6.54 -8.93
CA LEU A 98 -8.82 5.94 -8.02
C LEU A 98 -7.45 6.60 -8.21
N VAL A 99 -6.82 6.97 -7.10
CA VAL A 99 -5.51 7.63 -7.11
C VAL A 99 -4.57 7.02 -6.08
N CYS A 100 -3.28 7.14 -6.37
CA CYS A 100 -2.19 6.78 -5.47
C CYS A 100 -1.21 7.93 -5.39
N LEU A 101 -0.93 8.40 -4.17
CA LEU A 101 0.19 9.28 -3.88
C LEU A 101 1.36 8.39 -3.46
N ASP A 102 2.43 8.38 -4.25
CA ASP A 102 3.66 7.64 -3.99
C ASP A 102 4.68 8.57 -3.32
N LEU A 103 5.02 8.25 -2.06
CA LEU A 103 5.94 9.02 -1.23
C LEU A 103 7.27 8.27 -1.14
N ASP A 104 8.18 8.61 -2.04
CA ASP A 104 9.50 7.99 -2.14
C ASP A 104 10.41 8.35 -0.96
N HIS A 105 11.15 7.37 -0.45
CA HIS A 105 12.18 7.53 0.59
C HIS A 105 11.71 8.31 1.83
N CYS A 106 10.44 8.16 2.21
CA CYS A 106 9.85 8.88 3.32
C CYS A 106 10.02 8.19 4.68
N LEU A 107 10.49 6.94 4.71
CA LEU A 107 10.65 6.15 5.94
C LEU A 107 12.12 5.94 6.30
N TYR A 108 12.43 6.19 7.57
CA TYR A 108 13.70 5.84 8.21
C TYR A 108 13.44 4.81 9.32
N GLY A 109 13.36 3.54 8.94
CA GLY A 109 12.83 2.49 9.81
C GLY A 109 11.32 2.65 10.01
N ASP A 110 10.88 2.78 11.26
CA ASP A 110 9.46 3.06 11.59
C ASP A 110 9.17 4.56 11.78
N ARG A 111 10.11 5.44 11.39
CA ARG A 111 9.93 6.90 11.49
C ARG A 111 9.60 7.50 10.12
N LEU A 112 8.46 8.16 10.04
CA LEU A 112 8.05 8.92 8.86
C LEU A 112 8.72 10.31 8.84
N ALA A 113 9.16 10.74 7.66
CA ALA A 113 9.72 12.06 7.45
C ALA A 113 8.67 13.16 7.69
N PRO A 114 9.03 14.34 8.24
CA PRO A 114 8.04 15.38 8.56
C PRO A 114 7.22 15.86 7.36
N TRP A 115 7.82 15.92 6.17
CA TRP A 115 7.11 16.33 4.95
C TRP A 115 6.05 15.31 4.55
N ALA A 116 6.33 14.02 4.70
CA ALA A 116 5.45 12.93 4.37
C ALA A 116 4.34 12.77 5.42
N GLN A 117 4.66 12.99 6.70
CA GLN A 117 3.67 13.01 7.77
C GLN A 117 2.57 14.03 7.49
N ARG A 118 2.92 15.25 7.04
CA ARG A 118 1.92 16.26 6.67
C ARG A 118 0.97 15.79 5.57
N ILE A 119 1.49 15.08 4.56
CA ILE A 119 0.66 14.55 3.47
C ILE A 119 -0.26 13.44 3.99
N VAL A 120 0.27 12.52 4.81
CA VAL A 120 -0.53 11.43 5.41
C VAL A 120 -1.62 12.00 6.34
N ASP A 121 -1.31 13.04 7.10
CA ASP A 121 -2.29 13.71 7.97
C ASP A 121 -3.37 14.43 7.16
N ALA A 122 -2.97 15.15 6.10
CA ALA A 122 -3.89 15.86 5.19
C ALA A 122 -4.77 14.91 4.37
N ALA A 123 -4.26 13.73 4.01
CA ALA A 123 -5.01 12.68 3.33
C ALA A 123 -6.16 12.10 4.20
N GLY A 124 -6.10 12.29 5.51
CA GLY A 124 -7.13 11.83 6.42
C GLY A 124 -7.28 10.30 6.45
N PRO A 125 -8.47 9.79 6.81
CA PRO A 125 -8.66 8.36 7.05
C PRO A 125 -8.79 7.57 5.74
N THR A 126 -7.64 7.18 5.18
CA THR A 126 -7.55 6.31 4.00
C THR A 126 -6.50 5.20 4.19
N TRP A 127 -6.50 4.21 3.30
CA TRP A 127 -5.52 3.14 3.32
C TRP A 127 -4.13 3.61 2.87
N VAL A 128 -3.12 3.27 3.69
CA VAL A 128 -1.72 3.55 3.41
C VAL A 128 -0.92 2.26 3.55
N GLU A 129 -0.06 1.94 2.59
CA GLU A 129 0.83 0.77 2.65
C GLU A 129 2.30 1.17 2.53
N ARG A 130 3.18 0.35 3.09
CA ARG A 130 4.62 0.42 2.80
C ARG A 130 4.86 -0.05 1.37
N SER A 131 5.65 0.71 0.62
CA SER A 131 5.99 0.38 -0.75
C SER A 131 6.93 -0.85 -0.82
N VAL A 132 7.17 -1.35 -2.02
CA VAL A 132 8.03 -2.54 -2.24
C VAL A 132 9.47 -2.34 -1.78
N SER A 133 9.99 -1.11 -1.82
CA SER A 133 11.36 -0.84 -1.34
C SER A 133 11.47 -0.87 0.18
N GLY A 134 10.35 -0.74 0.90
CA GLY A 134 10.29 -0.74 2.35
C GLY A 134 10.61 0.61 3.00
N ASP A 135 11.08 1.58 2.23
CA ASP A 135 11.43 2.93 2.67
C ASP A 135 10.49 4.03 2.12
N GLY A 136 9.45 3.66 1.37
CA GLY A 136 8.41 4.56 0.86
C GLY A 136 7.01 4.14 1.31
N LEU A 137 6.03 5.00 1.03
CA LEU A 137 4.61 4.76 1.30
C LEU A 137 3.76 5.01 0.06
N HIS A 138 2.73 4.20 -0.14
CA HIS A 138 1.62 4.51 -1.05
C HIS A 138 0.40 4.94 -0.24
N VAL A 139 -0.11 6.15 -0.49
CA VAL A 139 -1.38 6.64 0.05
C VAL A 139 -2.45 6.48 -1.03
N TRP A 140 -3.38 5.56 -0.82
CA TRP A 140 -4.43 5.25 -1.79
C TRP A 140 -5.70 6.00 -1.47
N GLY A 141 -6.51 6.35 -2.45
CA GLY A 141 -7.81 6.96 -2.20
C GLY A 141 -8.59 7.31 -3.46
N LEU A 142 -9.59 8.16 -3.31
CA LEU A 142 -10.44 8.67 -4.37
C LEU A 142 -10.14 10.14 -4.63
N GLY A 143 -10.11 10.55 -5.90
CA GLY A 143 -9.91 11.94 -6.29
C GLY A 143 -9.75 12.10 -7.79
N GLU A 144 -9.94 13.33 -8.28
CA GLU A 144 -9.77 13.66 -9.68
C GLU A 144 -8.30 14.00 -9.98
N LEU A 145 -7.68 13.21 -10.87
CA LEU A 145 -6.31 13.44 -11.30
C LEU A 145 -6.14 13.00 -12.76
N PRO A 146 -6.41 13.89 -13.73
CA PRO A 146 -6.41 13.51 -15.13
C PRO A 146 -4.99 13.23 -15.65
N HIS A 147 -3.95 13.78 -15.00
CA HIS A 147 -2.55 13.67 -15.42
C HIS A 147 -1.68 13.44 -14.19
N GLY A 148 -0.73 12.49 -14.28
CA GLY A 148 0.24 12.28 -13.21
C GLY A 148 1.14 13.51 -12.99
N ARG A 149 1.59 13.70 -11.76
CA ARG A 149 2.43 14.85 -11.37
C ARG A 149 3.52 14.41 -10.41
N ARG A 150 4.71 14.99 -10.54
CA ARG A 150 5.82 14.83 -9.59
C ARG A 150 6.07 16.16 -8.91
N ILE A 151 6.02 16.20 -7.58
CA ILE A 151 6.01 17.44 -6.80
C ILE A 151 7.03 17.33 -5.67
N SER A 152 7.88 18.35 -5.55
CA SER A 152 8.84 18.45 -4.46
C SER A 152 8.16 19.01 -3.21
N VAL A 153 8.23 18.28 -2.09
CA VAL A 153 7.64 18.70 -0.82
C VAL A 153 8.70 18.66 0.27
N GLY A 154 9.14 19.84 0.71
CA GLY A 154 10.26 19.96 1.64
C GLY A 154 11.53 19.35 1.07
N THR A 155 12.06 18.31 1.72
CA THR A 155 13.27 17.59 1.28
C THR A 155 12.98 16.32 0.48
N GLY A 156 11.71 16.02 0.20
CA GLY A 156 11.28 14.81 -0.50
C GLY A 156 10.54 15.10 -1.80
N THR A 157 10.02 14.04 -2.41
CA THR A 157 9.20 14.09 -3.62
C THR A 157 7.97 13.22 -3.41
N VAL A 158 6.82 13.70 -3.87
CA VAL A 158 5.60 12.91 -4.01
C VAL A 158 5.24 12.79 -5.49
N GLU A 159 4.85 11.60 -5.92
CA GLU A 159 4.31 11.35 -7.25
C GLU A 159 2.82 11.02 -7.16
N LEU A 160 2.01 11.74 -7.92
CA LEU A 160 0.57 11.61 -7.97
C LEU A 160 0.21 10.80 -9.22
N TYR A 161 -0.51 9.71 -9.04
CA TYR A 161 -0.95 8.83 -10.11
C TYR A 161 -2.46 8.59 -10.08
N GLY A 162 -3.12 8.69 -11.24
CA GLY A 162 -4.56 8.43 -11.39
C GLY A 162 -4.94 7.67 -12.66
N THR A 163 -4.05 7.58 -13.65
CA THR A 163 -4.31 6.87 -14.92
C THR A 163 -3.02 6.42 -15.61
N GLY A 164 -3.11 5.40 -16.47
CA GLY A 164 -2.06 4.94 -17.38
C GLY A 164 -0.83 4.31 -16.72
N ARG A 165 -0.88 4.09 -15.40
CA ARG A 165 0.23 3.55 -14.59
C ARG A 165 -0.26 2.40 -13.75
N TYR A 166 0.63 1.46 -13.48
CA TYR A 166 0.40 0.44 -12.45
C TYR A 166 1.21 0.78 -11.21
N ILE A 167 0.67 0.45 -10.04
CA ILE A 167 1.34 0.60 -8.75
C ILE A 167 1.59 -0.80 -8.19
N ALA A 168 2.79 -1.04 -7.68
CA ALA A 168 3.12 -2.30 -7.03
C ALA A 168 2.47 -2.36 -5.64
N VAL A 169 1.62 -3.37 -5.39
CA VAL A 169 0.85 -3.47 -4.15
C VAL A 169 1.50 -4.49 -3.22
N THR A 170 1.72 -4.12 -1.95
CA THR A 170 2.35 -4.99 -0.96
C THR A 170 1.34 -5.58 0.01
N GLY A 171 0.26 -4.84 0.28
CA GLY A 171 -0.65 -5.13 1.39
C GLY A 171 0.01 -4.94 2.76
N ASP A 172 1.22 -4.38 2.87
CA ASP A 172 1.85 -4.13 4.16
C ASP A 172 1.38 -2.79 4.72
N THR A 173 0.20 -2.82 5.33
CA THR A 173 -0.44 -1.59 5.82
C THR A 173 0.45 -0.85 6.81
N TRP A 174 0.60 0.45 6.57
CA TRP A 174 1.28 1.38 7.45
C TRP A 174 0.40 1.74 8.65
N GLY A 175 0.95 1.54 9.86
CA GLY A 175 0.26 1.80 11.13
C GLY A 175 -1.10 1.10 11.23
N ASP A 176 -2.08 1.82 11.78
CA ASP A 176 -3.46 1.37 11.94
C ASP A 176 -4.41 2.08 10.94
N THR A 177 -3.89 2.45 9.76
CA THR A 177 -4.72 3.08 8.72
C THR A 177 -5.88 2.17 8.30
N PRO A 178 -7.06 2.74 7.98
CA PRO A 178 -8.23 1.95 7.64
C PRO A 178 -8.02 1.13 6.36
N ARG A 179 -8.75 0.03 6.22
CA ARG A 179 -8.75 -0.83 5.02
C ARG A 179 -9.83 -0.41 4.03
N ARG A 180 -9.88 0.88 3.73
CA ARG A 180 -10.85 1.48 2.80
C ARG A 180 -10.21 2.67 2.13
N LEU A 181 -10.79 3.12 1.03
CA LEU A 181 -10.32 4.31 0.33
C LEU A 181 -11.10 5.53 0.80
N GLY A 182 -10.37 6.55 1.26
CA GLY A 182 -10.91 7.86 1.63
C GLY A 182 -10.86 8.85 0.46
N ASP A 183 -11.44 10.02 0.67
CA ASP A 183 -11.39 11.15 -0.26
C ASP A 183 -10.05 11.90 -0.11
N LEU A 184 -9.31 12.01 -1.21
CA LEU A 184 -8.02 12.68 -1.31
C LEU A 184 -8.11 14.02 -2.05
N SER A 185 -9.30 14.51 -2.39
CA SER A 185 -9.48 15.72 -3.19
C SER A 185 -8.80 16.94 -2.55
N ALA A 186 -8.92 17.10 -1.24
CA ALA A 186 -8.32 18.21 -0.51
C ALA A 186 -6.78 18.18 -0.58
N VAL A 187 -6.15 17.06 -0.24
CA VAL A 187 -4.69 16.93 -0.28
C VAL A 187 -4.13 17.00 -1.70
N ILE A 188 -4.86 16.49 -2.70
CA ILE A 188 -4.47 16.64 -4.12
C ILE A 188 -4.49 18.11 -4.51
N HIS A 189 -5.54 18.85 -4.16
CA HIS A 189 -5.64 20.29 -4.44
C HIS A 189 -4.54 21.10 -3.74
N GLU A 190 -4.15 20.74 -2.52
CA GLU A 190 -3.05 21.40 -1.79
C GLU A 190 -1.67 21.14 -2.40
N LEU A 191 -1.50 20.00 -3.09
CA LEU A 191 -0.22 19.60 -3.68
C LEU A 191 0.01 20.18 -5.08
N LEU A 192 -1.05 20.43 -5.84
CA LEU A 192 -1.01 20.93 -7.24
C LEU A 192 -0.83 22.44 -7.34
#